data_AF-A0A7X6UUP6-F1
#
_entry.id   AF-A0A7X6UUP6-F1
#
_cell.length_a   1.000
_cell.length_b   1.000
_cell.length_c   1.000
_cell.angle_alpha   90.00
_cell.angle_beta   90.00
_cell.angle_gamma   90.00
#
_symmetry.space_group_name_H-M   'P 1'
#
loop_
_entity.id
_entity.type
_entity.pdbx_description
1 polymer ?
#
loop_
_entity_poly.entity_id
_entity_poly.type
_entity_poly.pdbx_seq_one_letter_code
_entity_poly.pdbx_strand_id
1 'polypeptide(L)'
;PVLASEQYPQGLGPTVPALKALLPEQLIISKRTFSCCREPRFMTALTALQRHQIIICGIEAHVCVFQTAADLIARGYQVQAVVDAISARTAANKSIGLKRIQQIGGCLSSVESCIFELLETSAGPEFKSILTLIK
;
A
#
# COMPACT_ATOMS: atom_id res chain seq x y z
N PRO A 1 8.33 -0.66 8.40
CA PRO A 1 7.75 0.67 8.66
C PRO A 1 6.43 0.79 7.88
N VAL A 2 5.49 1.63 8.34
CA VAL A 2 4.18 1.81 7.69
C VAL A 2 3.89 3.30 7.51
N LEU A 3 3.26 3.67 6.41
CA LEU A 3 2.85 5.03 6.08
C LEU A 3 1.43 4.97 5.51
N ALA A 4 0.53 5.76 6.07
CA ALA A 4 -0.87 5.76 5.70
C ALA A 4 -1.29 7.12 5.14
N SER A 5 -2.35 7.15 4.34
CA SER A 5 -2.91 8.39 3.82
C SER A 5 -4.41 8.41 3.90
N GLU A 6 -4.98 9.59 4.20
CA GLU A 6 -6.43 9.83 4.20
C GLU A 6 -6.79 10.83 3.11
N GLN A 7 -7.68 10.45 2.21
CA GLN A 7 -8.19 11.35 1.18
C GLN A 7 -9.31 12.20 1.79
N TYR A 8 -9.11 13.51 1.95
CA TYR A 8 -10.13 14.45 2.43
C TYR A 8 -10.99 13.90 3.59
N PRO A 9 -10.40 13.60 4.77
CA PRO A 9 -11.10 12.91 5.85
C PRO A 9 -12.30 13.67 6.40
N GLN A 10 -12.37 15.00 6.24
CA GLN A 10 -13.54 15.78 6.63
C GLN A 10 -14.79 15.44 5.79
N GLY A 11 -14.61 14.97 4.55
CA GLY A 11 -15.72 14.59 3.67
C GLY A 11 -15.86 13.09 3.42
N LEU A 12 -14.75 12.33 3.49
CA LEU A 12 -14.76 10.87 3.25
C LEU A 12 -14.59 10.04 4.53
N GLY A 13 -14.42 10.69 5.68
CA GLY A 13 -14.15 10.03 6.95
C GLY A 13 -12.68 9.66 7.13
N PRO A 14 -12.26 9.40 8.38
CA PRO A 14 -10.92 8.93 8.69
C PRO A 14 -10.74 7.44 8.32
N THR A 15 -9.51 6.97 8.47
CA THR A 15 -9.16 5.55 8.45
C THR A 15 -10.02 4.78 9.45
N VAL A 16 -10.53 3.61 9.04
CA VAL A 16 -11.42 2.80 9.87
C VAL A 16 -10.75 2.42 11.21
N PRO A 17 -11.51 2.35 12.33
CA PRO A 17 -10.94 2.17 13.67
C PRO A 17 -10.01 0.94 13.80
N ALA A 18 -10.37 -0.17 13.18
CA ALA A 18 -9.60 -1.42 13.23
C ALA A 18 -8.18 -1.26 12.67
N LEU A 19 -8.00 -0.44 11.62
CA LEU A 19 -6.68 -0.14 11.07
C LEU A 19 -6.01 1.02 11.80
N LYS A 20 -6.79 2.03 12.21
CA LYS A 20 -6.25 3.20 12.95
C LYS A 20 -5.58 2.76 14.26
N ALA A 21 -6.12 1.76 14.96
CA ALA A 21 -5.53 1.21 16.17
C ALA A 21 -4.14 0.55 15.97
N LEU A 22 -3.81 0.16 14.74
CA LEU A 22 -2.53 -0.48 14.38
C LEU A 22 -1.52 0.52 13.79
N LEU A 23 -1.95 1.76 13.54
CA LEU A 23 -1.17 2.78 12.87
C LEU A 23 -0.76 3.88 13.85
N PRO A 24 0.53 4.25 13.93
CA PRO A 24 0.94 5.44 14.65
C PRO A 24 0.30 6.68 14.01
N GLU A 25 -0.37 7.51 14.80
CA GLU A 25 -1.16 8.64 14.31
C GLU A 25 -0.32 9.63 13.48
N GLN A 26 0.95 9.82 13.86
CA GLN A 26 1.91 10.67 13.15
C GLN A 26 2.28 10.17 11.74
N LEU A 27 1.94 8.92 11.40
CA LEU A 27 2.20 8.31 10.09
C LEU A 27 0.96 8.29 9.19
N ILE A 28 -0.14 8.88 9.63
CA ILE A 28 -1.37 9.07 8.84
C ILE A 28 -1.37 10.47 8.23
N ILE A 29 -1.22 10.56 6.91
CA ILE A 29 -1.08 11.84 6.20
C ILE A 29 -2.35 12.15 5.42
N SER A 30 -3.03 13.23 5.80
CA SER A 30 -4.15 13.77 5.04
C SER A 30 -3.70 14.37 3.71
N LYS A 31 -4.41 14.06 2.63
CA LYS A 31 -4.12 14.58 1.28
C LYS A 31 -5.39 14.94 0.51
N ARG A 32 -5.21 15.78 -0.51
CA ARG A 32 -6.25 16.12 -1.52
C ARG A 32 -5.92 15.55 -2.89
N THR A 33 -4.65 15.31 -3.18
CA THR A 33 -4.18 14.68 -4.42
C THR A 33 -4.46 13.18 -4.40
N PHE A 34 -4.77 12.58 -5.55
CA PHE A 34 -5.05 11.15 -5.63
C PHE A 34 -3.79 10.30 -5.38
N SER A 35 -2.68 10.64 -6.03
CA SER A 35 -1.37 10.06 -5.72
C SER A 35 -0.84 10.56 -4.39
N CYS A 36 -0.43 9.66 -3.49
CA CYS A 36 0.24 10.03 -2.25
C CYS A 36 1.56 10.78 -2.52
N CYS A 37 2.27 10.46 -3.61
CA CYS A 37 3.53 11.11 -3.97
C CYS A 37 3.40 12.59 -4.34
N ARG A 38 2.18 13.08 -4.52
CA ARG A 38 1.90 14.49 -4.82
C ARG A 38 1.53 15.29 -3.57
N GLU A 39 1.50 14.66 -2.40
CA GLU A 39 1.47 15.34 -1.10
C GLU A 39 2.92 15.47 -0.59
N PRO A 40 3.48 16.69 -0.50
CA PRO A 40 4.87 16.88 -0.09
C PRO A 40 5.20 16.24 1.26
N ARG A 41 4.29 16.31 2.24
CA ARG A 41 4.50 15.68 3.55
C ARG A 41 4.63 14.16 3.46
N PHE A 42 3.89 13.53 2.54
CA PHE A 42 4.00 12.09 2.31
C PHE A 42 5.36 11.73 1.71
N MET A 43 5.83 12.50 0.72
CA MET A 43 7.15 12.25 0.13
C MET A 43 8.28 12.46 1.14
N THR A 44 8.23 13.53 1.95
CA THR A 44 9.22 13.76 3.02
C THR A 44 9.24 12.61 4.03
N ALA A 45 8.07 12.13 4.45
CA ALA A 45 7.98 11.00 5.37
C ALA A 45 8.50 9.70 4.72
N LEU A 46 8.16 9.46 3.46
CA LEU A 46 8.61 8.29 2.71
C LEU A 46 10.14 8.28 2.52
N THR A 47 10.73 9.40 2.12
CA THR A 47 12.18 9.48 1.91
C THR A 47 12.93 9.32 3.24
N ALA A 48 12.39 9.82 4.35
CA ALA A 48 12.97 9.61 5.68
C ALA A 48 13.04 8.13 6.09
N LEU A 49 12.19 7.26 5.55
CA LEU A 49 12.25 5.81 5.82
C LEU A 49 13.43 5.09 5.17
N GLN A 50 14.08 5.71 4.17
CA GLN A 50 15.24 5.15 3.46
C GLN A 50 14.96 3.73 2.90
N ARG A 51 13.77 3.51 2.34
CA ARG A 51 13.37 2.25 1.69
C ARG A 51 13.08 2.47 0.22
N HIS A 52 13.56 1.55 -0.63
CA HIS A 52 13.32 1.56 -2.07
C HIS A 52 12.20 0.60 -2.52
N GLN A 53 11.87 -0.40 -1.70
CA GLN A 53 10.79 -1.35 -1.94
C GLN A 53 9.52 -0.91 -1.20
N ILE A 54 8.39 -0.94 -1.91
CA ILE A 54 7.09 -0.50 -1.43
C ILE A 54 6.06 -1.60 -1.64
N ILE A 55 5.51 -2.08 -0.53
CA ILE A 55 4.29 -2.88 -0.53
C ILE A 55 3.11 -1.90 -0.47
N ILE A 56 2.27 -1.88 -1.51
CA ILE A 56 1.12 -0.97 -1.62
C ILE A 56 -0.20 -1.75 -1.51
N CYS A 57 -1.11 -1.23 -0.71
CA CYS A 57 -2.49 -1.74 -0.54
C CYS A 57 -3.50 -0.60 -0.34
N GLY A 58 -4.79 -0.92 -0.32
CA GLY A 58 -5.87 0.04 -0.04
C GLY A 58 -6.78 0.35 -1.23
N ILE A 59 -7.37 1.55 -1.23
CA ILE A 59 -8.41 1.96 -2.18
C ILE A 59 -8.19 3.40 -2.70
N GLU A 60 -8.69 3.77 -3.89
CA GLU A 60 -9.28 2.89 -4.91
C GLU A 60 -8.21 2.43 -5.91
N ALA A 61 -8.27 1.17 -6.33
CA ALA A 61 -7.29 0.49 -7.20
C ALA A 61 -6.89 1.33 -8.42
N HIS A 62 -7.88 1.80 -9.18
CA HIS A 62 -7.71 2.55 -10.43
C HIS A 62 -7.44 4.06 -10.25
N VAL A 63 -7.53 4.58 -9.02
CA VAL A 63 -7.38 6.02 -8.73
C VAL A 63 -6.16 6.24 -7.85
N CYS A 64 -6.32 6.18 -6.53
CA CYS A 64 -5.25 6.52 -5.59
C CYS A 64 -4.12 5.49 -5.63
N VAL A 65 -4.44 4.20 -5.66
CA VAL A 65 -3.44 3.13 -5.66
C VAL A 65 -2.63 3.17 -6.97
N PHE A 66 -3.31 3.18 -8.12
CA PHE A 66 -2.63 3.27 -9.42
C PHE A 66 -1.77 4.53 -9.57
N GLN A 67 -2.31 5.73 -9.27
CA GLN A 67 -1.53 6.96 -9.44
C GLN A 67 -0.34 7.03 -8.47
N THR A 68 -0.48 6.50 -7.26
CA THR A 68 0.64 6.39 -6.32
C THR A 68 1.69 5.41 -6.81
N ALA A 69 1.30 4.21 -7.24
CA ALA A 69 2.22 3.23 -7.81
C ALA A 69 2.95 3.79 -9.04
N ALA A 70 2.25 4.48 -9.94
CA ALA A 70 2.85 5.09 -11.12
C ALA A 70 3.88 6.15 -10.76
N ASP A 71 3.57 7.04 -9.82
CA ASP A 71 4.49 8.08 -9.36
C ASP A 71 5.71 7.50 -8.63
N LEU A 72 5.53 6.42 -7.85
CA LEU A 72 6.62 5.71 -7.18
C LEU A 72 7.55 5.02 -8.18
N ILE A 73 6.99 4.28 -9.14
CA ILE A 73 7.78 3.59 -10.17
C ILE A 73 8.55 4.59 -11.04
N ALA A 74 7.90 5.70 -11.44
CA ALA A 74 8.57 6.77 -12.19
C ALA A 74 9.74 7.42 -11.41
N ARG A 75 9.74 7.31 -10.07
CA ARG A 75 10.82 7.76 -9.18
C ARG A 75 11.84 6.66 -8.86
N GLY A 76 11.73 5.49 -9.49
CA GLY A 76 12.67 4.37 -9.32
C GLY A 76 12.41 3.48 -8.10
N TYR A 77 11.25 3.58 -7.45
CA TYR A 77 10.87 2.64 -6.39
C TYR A 77 10.40 1.31 -6.99
N GLN A 78 10.68 0.22 -6.29
CA GLN A 78 10.12 -1.10 -6.58
C GLN A 78 8.76 -1.22 -5.90
N VAL A 79 7.68 -1.39 -6.68
CA VAL A 79 6.32 -1.44 -6.15
C VAL A 79 5.74 -2.84 -6.28
N GLN A 80 5.29 -3.39 -5.15
CA GLN A 80 4.55 -4.64 -5.05
C GLN A 80 3.12 -4.34 -4.58
N ALA A 81 2.14 -4.58 -5.45
CA ALA A 81 0.73 -4.33 -5.19
C ALA A 81 0.03 -5.59 -4.66
N VAL A 82 -0.51 -5.50 -3.44
CA VAL A 82 -1.13 -6.62 -2.73
C VAL A 82 -2.60 -6.75 -3.14
N VAL A 83 -2.89 -7.64 -4.08
CA VAL A 83 -4.16 -7.67 -4.84
C VAL A 83 -5.38 -7.96 -3.96
N ASP A 84 -5.25 -8.85 -3.00
CA ASP A 84 -6.25 -9.22 -1.99
C ASP A 84 -6.42 -8.17 -0.88
N ALA A 85 -5.51 -7.21 -0.77
CA ALA A 85 -5.63 -6.02 0.07
C ALA A 85 -5.91 -4.72 -0.73
N ILE A 86 -6.22 -4.82 -2.02
CA ILE A 86 -6.58 -3.70 -2.89
C ILE A 86 -8.03 -3.84 -3.34
N SER A 87 -8.79 -2.75 -3.33
CA SER A 87 -10.18 -2.77 -3.80
C SER A 87 -10.58 -1.52 -4.58
N ALA A 88 -11.76 -1.57 -5.19
CA ALA A 88 -12.43 -0.46 -5.87
C ALA A 88 -13.95 -0.69 -5.79
N ARG A 89 -14.74 0.34 -6.11
CA ARG A 89 -16.20 0.23 -6.10
C ARG A 89 -16.76 -0.88 -7.01
N THR A 90 -16.06 -1.19 -8.11
CA THR A 90 -16.46 -2.25 -9.05
C THR A 90 -15.27 -3.17 -9.34
N ALA A 91 -15.57 -4.44 -9.63
CA ALA A 91 -14.55 -5.42 -10.03
C ALA A 91 -13.83 -5.01 -11.33
N ALA A 92 -14.56 -4.40 -12.28
CA ALA A 92 -13.99 -3.86 -13.51
C ALA A 92 -12.93 -2.79 -13.22
N ASN A 93 -13.25 -1.83 -12.33
CA ASN A 93 -12.30 -0.79 -11.94
C ASN A 93 -11.11 -1.36 -11.17
N LYS A 94 -11.31 -2.38 -10.32
CA LYS A 94 -10.20 -3.10 -9.67
C LYS A 94 -9.26 -3.71 -10.71
N SER A 95 -9.82 -4.45 -11.68
CA SER A 95 -9.06 -5.09 -12.75
C SER A 95 -8.27 -4.09 -13.60
N ILE A 96 -8.88 -2.97 -13.99
CA ILE A 96 -8.21 -1.90 -14.75
C ILE A 96 -7.03 -1.34 -13.96
N GLY A 97 -7.23 -1.02 -12.68
CA GLY A 97 -6.16 -0.47 -11.83
C GLY A 97 -4.95 -1.40 -11.74
N LEU A 98 -5.18 -2.68 -11.41
CA LEU A 98 -4.12 -3.68 -11.27
C LEU A 98 -3.38 -3.94 -12.58
N LYS A 99 -4.12 -4.09 -13.70
CA LYS A 99 -3.51 -4.29 -15.02
C LYS A 99 -2.60 -3.13 -15.39
N ARG A 100 -3.02 -1.90 -15.12
CA ARG A 100 -2.20 -0.71 -15.39
C ARG A 100 -0.96 -0.65 -14.52
N ILE A 101 -1.03 -1.03 -13.24
CA ILE A 101 0.14 -1.13 -12.35
C ILE A 101 1.15 -2.13 -12.92
N GLN A 102 0.67 -3.31 -13.33
CA GLN A 102 1.52 -4.34 -13.93
C GLN A 102 2.20 -3.87 -15.22
N GLN A 103 1.46 -3.19 -16.11
CA GLN A 103 1.97 -2.70 -17.39
C GLN A 103 3.08 -1.67 -17.27
N ILE A 104 3.13 -0.92 -16.16
CA ILE A 104 4.18 0.07 -15.91
C ILE A 104 5.33 -0.48 -15.06
N GLY A 105 5.36 -1.80 -14.79
CA GLY A 105 6.46 -2.47 -14.09
C GLY A 105 6.23 -2.75 -12.60
N GLY A 106 5.02 -2.54 -12.08
CA GLY A 106 4.67 -2.96 -10.73
C GLY A 106 4.46 -4.48 -10.64
N CYS A 107 4.91 -5.09 -9.55
CA CYS A 107 4.66 -6.51 -9.28
C CYS A 107 3.27 -6.69 -8.63
N LEU A 108 2.49 -7.66 -9.09
CA LEU A 108 1.25 -8.06 -8.43
C LEU A 108 1.53 -9.20 -7.47
N SER A 109 1.05 -9.11 -6.24
CA SER A 109 1.25 -10.10 -5.18
C SER A 109 -0.03 -10.32 -4.37
N SER A 110 0.05 -11.17 -3.34
CA SER A 110 -1.00 -11.38 -2.33
C SER A 110 -0.43 -11.17 -0.92
N VAL A 111 -1.29 -11.06 0.10
CA VAL A 111 -0.86 -10.92 1.49
C VAL A 111 0.04 -12.10 1.87
N GLU A 112 -0.36 -13.33 1.53
CA GLU A 112 0.41 -14.55 1.81
C GLU A 112 1.79 -14.52 1.13
N SER A 113 1.84 -14.22 -0.17
CA SER A 113 3.10 -14.16 -0.93
C SER A 113 4.04 -13.10 -0.37
N CYS A 114 3.54 -11.87 -0.13
CA CYS A 114 4.36 -10.81 0.46
C CYS A 114 4.94 -11.18 1.81
N ILE A 115 4.15 -11.82 2.68
CA ILE A 115 4.62 -12.21 4.01
C ILE A 115 5.71 -13.28 3.91
N PHE A 116 5.54 -14.30 3.07
CA PHE A 116 6.56 -15.34 2.93
C PHE A 116 7.81 -14.87 2.18
N GLU A 117 7.68 -13.96 1.22
CA GLU A 117 8.82 -13.28 0.59
C GLU A 117 9.65 -12.48 1.61
N LEU A 118 9.00 -11.80 2.57
CA LEU A 118 9.70 -11.10 3.65
C LEU A 118 10.34 -12.03 4.68
N LEU A 119 9.75 -13.21 4.89
CA LEU A 119 10.21 -14.15 5.90
C LEU A 119 11.42 -14.97 5.40
N GLU A 120 11.48 -15.25 4.10
CA GLU A 120 12.53 -16.01 3.38
C GLU A 120 12.75 -17.47 3.83
N THR A 121 12.38 -17.83 5.05
CA THR A 121 12.61 -19.16 5.63
C THR A 121 11.48 -19.59 6.57
N SER A 122 11.18 -20.89 6.60
CA SER A 122 10.27 -21.47 7.59
C SER A 122 10.97 -21.76 8.94
N ALA A 123 12.27 -21.50 9.04
CA ALA A 123 13.02 -21.64 10.28
C ALA A 123 12.79 -20.43 11.18
N GLY A 124 12.64 -20.66 12.48
CA GLY A 124 12.57 -19.59 13.48
C GLY A 124 11.20 -19.41 14.13
N PRO A 125 11.15 -18.69 15.26
CA PRO A 125 9.92 -18.43 16.00
C PRO A 125 8.93 -17.55 15.21
N GLU A 126 9.41 -16.70 14.30
CA GLU A 126 8.60 -15.78 13.50
C GLU A 126 7.64 -16.54 12.57
N PHE A 127 8.09 -17.63 11.95
CA PHE A 127 7.26 -18.46 11.07
C PHE A 127 5.99 -18.96 11.78
N LYS A 128 6.12 -19.42 13.03
CA LYS A 128 4.97 -19.90 13.82
C LYS A 128 3.98 -18.77 14.12
N SER A 129 4.47 -17.59 14.44
CA SER A 129 3.64 -16.41 14.68
C SER A 129 2.93 -15.92 13.41
N ILE A 130 3.60 -16.00 12.26
CA ILE A 130 3.02 -15.62 10.96
C ILE A 130 1.92 -16.60 10.52
N LEU A 131 2.09 -17.90 10.76
CA LEU A 131 1.08 -18.90 10.39
C LEU A 131 -0.29 -18.64 11.03
N THR A 132 -0.37 -17.94 12.16
CA THR A 132 -1.66 -17.59 12.77
C THR A 132 -2.38 -16.44 12.08
N LEU A 133 -1.70 -15.69 11.19
CA LEU A 133 -2.26 -14.58 10.43
C LEU A 133 -2.79 -14.99 9.06
N ILE A 134 -2.35 -16.15 8.54
CA ILE A 134 -2.64 -16.63 7.18
C ILE A 134 -3.67 -17.79 7.19
N LYS A 135 -3.83 -18.50 8.32
CA LYS A 135 -4.78 -19.61 8.48
C LYS A 135 -6.22 -19.17 8.73
#